data_AF-A0A067FLQ7-F1
#
_entry.id   AF-A0A067FLQ7-F1
#
_cell.length_a   1.000
_cell.length_b   1.000
_cell.length_c   1.000
_cell.angle_alpha   90.00
_cell.angle_beta   90.00
_cell.angle_gamma   90.00
#
_symmetry.space_group_name_H-M   'P 1'
#
loop_
_entity.id
_entity.type
_entity.pdbx_description
1 polymer ?
#
loop_
_entity_poly.entity_id
_entity_poly.type
_entity_poly.pdbx_seq_one_letter_code
_entity_poly.pdbx_strand_id
1 'polypeptide(L)'
;MNLLSIVLAILVAILSSTFLINPNTLLTTFLPPNIVTKFIPYNIDRGHRHRKRPDHRKKVSICDDFPKDFAPPDTNTTSYFCVDRNGCCNFTSVQSAVDAVPNLSLKRNIVLINSGIYYEKVTVPKTKPNITFQGQGYTSTAIAWNDTAKSANGTFYSGSVQVFASNFMAKNVSFM
;
A
#
# COMPACT_ATOMS: atom_id res chain seq x y z
N MET A 1 -7.59 35.37 -10.40
CA MET A 1 -7.40 34.83 -9.04
C MET A 1 -8.04 35.79 -8.07
N ASN A 2 -9.18 35.43 -7.47
CA ASN A 2 -9.92 36.33 -6.58
C ASN A 2 -9.41 36.21 -5.14
N LEU A 3 -9.42 37.34 -4.43
CA LEU A 3 -8.99 37.48 -3.03
C LEU A 3 -9.62 36.43 -2.10
N LEU A 4 -10.86 36.04 -2.38
CA LEU A 4 -11.62 35.03 -1.64
C LEU A 4 -10.95 33.63 -1.65
N SER A 5 -10.29 33.26 -2.75
CA SER A 5 -9.62 31.96 -2.89
C SER A 5 -8.35 31.87 -2.03
N ILE A 6 -7.67 33.01 -1.82
CA ILE A 6 -6.45 33.09 -1.01
C ILE A 6 -6.81 32.99 0.49
N VAL A 7 -7.86 33.67 0.92
CA VAL A 7 -8.34 33.62 2.31
C VAL A 7 -8.78 32.21 2.70
N LEU A 8 -9.47 31.50 1.81
CA LEU A 8 -9.91 30.13 2.07
C LEU A 8 -8.73 29.14 2.20
N ALA A 9 -7.70 29.29 1.37
CA ALA A 9 -6.51 28.45 1.43
C ALA A 9 -5.72 28.63 2.75
N ILE A 10 -5.63 29.87 3.24
CA ILE A 10 -4.96 30.19 4.51
C ILE A 10 -5.75 29.58 5.70
N LEU A 11 -7.09 29.65 5.67
CA LEU A 11 -7.93 29.11 6.73
C LEU A 11 -7.79 27.57 6.87
N VAL A 12 -7.71 26.86 5.74
CA VAL A 12 -7.55 25.39 5.73
C VAL A 12 -6.18 24.96 6.28
N ALA A 13 -5.12 25.73 6.00
CA ALA A 13 -3.77 25.45 6.52
C ALA A 13 -3.64 25.69 8.05
N ILE A 14 -4.39 26.65 8.59
CA ILE A 14 -4.42 26.91 10.03
C ILE A 14 -5.27 25.86 10.76
N LEU A 15 -6.36 25.38 10.14
CA LEU A 15 -7.15 24.29 10.72
C LEU A 15 -6.40 22.95 10.73
N SER A 16 -5.57 22.66 9.73
CA SER A 16 -4.81 21.39 9.69
C SER A 16 -3.65 21.34 10.68
N SER A 17 -3.15 22.48 11.14
CA SER A 17 -2.03 22.57 12.09
C SER A 17 -2.45 22.47 13.56
N THR A 18 -3.74 22.55 13.88
CA THR A 18 -4.24 22.43 15.27
C THR A 18 -4.70 21.01 15.65
N PHE A 19 -4.72 20.06 14.70
CA PHE A 19 -5.19 18.68 14.91
C PHE A 19 -4.10 17.64 15.25
N LEU A 20 -2.88 18.06 15.57
CA LEU A 20 -1.83 17.17 16.09
C LEU A 20 -1.58 17.39 17.59
N ILE A 21 -2.64 17.25 18.41
CA ILE A 21 -2.51 17.09 19.86
C ILE A 21 -2.90 15.65 20.22
N ASN A 22 -1.90 14.91 20.67
CA ASN A 22 -1.93 13.55 21.20
C ASN A 22 -2.97 13.41 22.35
N PRO A 23 -3.86 12.40 22.35
CA PRO A 23 -4.94 12.28 23.34
C PRO A 23 -4.50 11.80 24.74
N ASN A 24 -3.20 11.61 25.02
CA ASN A 24 -2.73 10.99 26.27
C ASN A 24 -2.27 11.95 27.37
N THR A 25 -2.60 13.24 27.33
CA THR A 25 -2.15 14.24 28.33
C THR A 25 -3.26 14.84 29.19
N LEU A 26 -4.34 14.10 29.45
CA LEU A 26 -5.38 14.50 30.40
C LEU A 26 -5.71 13.40 31.40
N LEU A 27 -4.76 12.98 32.24
CA LEU A 27 -5.10 12.13 33.39
C LEU A 27 -4.08 12.14 34.53
N THR A 28 -3.46 13.28 34.88
CA THR A 28 -2.63 13.34 36.11
C THR A 28 -2.58 14.72 36.76
N THR A 29 -3.71 15.29 37.20
CA THR A 29 -3.65 16.43 38.14
C THR A 29 -4.90 16.55 39.01
N PHE A 30 -5.25 15.55 39.82
CA PHE A 30 -6.01 15.81 41.04
C PHE A 30 -5.64 14.76 42.09
N LEU A 31 -4.88 15.17 43.11
CA LEU A 31 -5.08 14.87 44.55
C LEU A 31 -3.96 15.56 45.38
N PRO A 32 -4.27 16.17 46.53
CA PRO A 32 -3.33 16.93 47.36
C PRO A 32 -2.46 16.04 48.27
N PRO A 33 -1.32 16.54 48.77
CA PRO A 33 -0.34 15.75 49.52
C PRO A 33 -0.61 15.77 51.04
N ASN A 34 -0.25 14.66 51.68
CA ASN A 34 -0.07 14.42 53.12
C ASN A 34 -1.26 13.80 53.87
N ILE A 35 -1.18 12.50 54.14
CA ILE A 35 -1.17 11.92 55.50
C ILE A 35 -0.28 10.68 55.45
N VAL A 36 0.86 10.78 56.14
CA VAL A 36 1.72 9.66 56.49
C VAL A 36 1.09 8.97 57.68
N THR A 37 0.70 7.69 57.56
CA THR A 37 0.69 6.80 58.72
C THR A 37 1.25 5.43 58.35
N LYS A 38 2.27 5.07 59.13
CA LYS A 38 2.98 3.80 59.26
C LYS A 38 2.06 2.59 59.13
N PHE A 39 2.45 1.59 58.33
CA PHE A 39 2.40 0.17 58.71
C PHE A 39 3.48 -0.61 57.93
N ILE A 40 4.36 -1.28 58.67
CA ILE A 40 5.44 -2.18 58.21
C ILE A 40 4.81 -3.50 57.70
N PRO A 41 5.43 -4.21 56.73
CA PRO A 41 4.73 -4.99 55.73
C PRO A 41 4.43 -6.42 56.20
N TYR A 42 3.33 -6.98 55.70
CA TYR A 42 3.13 -8.42 55.65
C TYR A 42 3.08 -8.84 54.19
N ASN A 43 4.23 -9.29 53.68
CA ASN A 43 4.34 -9.97 52.41
C ASN A 43 3.60 -11.31 52.49
N ILE A 44 2.37 -11.37 51.98
CA ILE A 44 1.84 -12.61 51.41
C ILE A 44 2.00 -12.50 49.91
N ASP A 45 3.16 -12.96 49.47
CA ASP A 45 3.46 -13.20 48.07
C ASP A 45 2.72 -14.48 47.64
N ARG A 46 1.40 -14.38 47.39
CA ARG A 46 0.67 -15.39 46.60
C ARG A 46 0.75 -15.02 45.14
N GLY A 47 1.97 -15.12 44.62
CA GLY A 47 2.22 -15.21 43.19
C GLY A 47 1.60 -16.48 42.64
N HIS A 48 0.31 -16.44 42.29
CA HIS A 48 -0.23 -17.33 41.27
C HIS A 48 0.39 -16.90 39.94
N ARG A 49 1.61 -17.37 39.71
CA ARG A 49 2.26 -17.30 38.41
C ARG A 49 1.42 -18.12 37.44
N HIS A 50 0.55 -17.46 36.69
CA HIS A 50 0.24 -17.91 35.35
C HIS A 50 1.55 -17.83 34.56
N ARG A 51 2.31 -18.92 34.60
CA ARG A 51 3.43 -19.15 33.72
C ARG A 51 2.84 -19.20 32.32
N LYS A 52 2.75 -18.06 31.63
CA LYS A 52 2.48 -18.06 30.20
C LYS A 52 3.55 -18.93 29.59
N ARG A 53 3.16 -20.10 29.09
CA ARG A 53 4.04 -20.89 28.23
C ARG A 53 4.57 -19.93 27.17
N PRO A 54 5.89 -19.86 26.93
CA PRO A 54 6.39 -19.15 25.77
C PRO A 54 5.73 -19.80 24.57
N ASP A 55 4.86 -19.05 23.91
CA ASP A 55 4.24 -19.47 22.67
C ASP A 55 5.36 -19.48 21.64
N HIS A 56 5.99 -20.65 21.44
CA HIS A 56 6.91 -20.91 20.34
C HIS A 56 6.16 -21.06 19.01
N ARG A 57 5.01 -20.39 18.84
CA ARG A 57 4.38 -20.22 17.55
C ARG A 57 5.29 -19.35 16.71
N LYS A 58 6.12 -20.02 15.91
CA LYS A 58 6.88 -19.42 14.82
C LYS A 58 5.92 -18.52 14.05
N LYS A 59 6.16 -17.21 14.07
CA LYS A 59 5.34 -16.24 13.34
C LYS A 59 5.66 -16.44 11.86
N VAL A 60 4.94 -17.35 11.21
CA VAL A 60 5.08 -17.61 9.77
C VAL A 60 4.71 -16.31 9.05
N SER A 61 5.66 -15.77 8.29
CA SER A 61 5.40 -14.59 7.47
C SER A 61 4.64 -15.02 6.23
N ILE A 62 3.74 -14.17 5.72
CA ILE A 62 2.97 -14.48 4.51
C ILE A 62 3.85 -14.72 3.28
N CYS A 63 5.12 -14.29 3.35
CA CYS A 63 6.09 -14.38 2.28
C CYS A 63 7.09 -15.52 2.46
N ASP A 64 6.94 -16.36 3.49
CA ASP A 64 7.86 -17.49 3.73
C ASP A 64 7.87 -18.47 2.55
N ASP A 65 6.72 -18.65 1.89
CA ASP A 65 6.54 -19.51 0.72
C ASP A 65 6.61 -18.75 -0.62
N PHE A 66 6.87 -17.43 -0.59
CA PHE A 66 6.92 -16.63 -1.81
C PHE A 66 8.21 -16.94 -2.61
N PRO A 67 8.13 -17.19 -3.93
CA PRO A 67 9.31 -17.54 -4.71
C PRO A 67 10.32 -16.39 -4.71
N LYS A 68 11.54 -16.65 -4.19
CA LYS A 68 12.58 -15.62 -4.09
C LYS A 68 13.10 -15.14 -5.46
N ASP A 69 13.00 -16.00 -6.47
CA ASP A 69 13.44 -15.72 -7.84
C ASP A 69 12.26 -15.34 -8.76
N PHE A 70 11.14 -14.89 -8.19
CA PHE A 70 9.96 -14.50 -8.96
C PHE A 70 10.25 -13.38 -9.97
N ALA A 71 11.10 -12.42 -9.59
CA ALA A 71 11.58 -11.37 -10.46
C ALA A 71 13.07 -11.61 -10.80
N PRO A 72 13.40 -11.88 -12.08
CA PRO A 72 14.79 -11.95 -12.51
C PRO A 72 15.52 -10.62 -12.27
N PRO A 73 16.87 -10.65 -12.19
CA PRO A 73 17.64 -9.41 -12.11
C PRO A 73 17.49 -8.59 -13.38
N ASP A 74 17.57 -7.27 -13.22
CA ASP A 74 17.59 -6.30 -14.31
C ASP A 74 18.77 -6.52 -15.26
N THR A 75 18.56 -6.17 -16.53
CA THR A 75 19.58 -6.22 -17.59
C THR A 75 19.78 -4.84 -18.24
N ASN A 76 20.69 -4.77 -19.21
CA ASN A 76 20.88 -3.55 -20.00
C ASN A 76 19.65 -3.21 -20.88
N THR A 77 18.83 -4.19 -21.23
CA THR A 77 17.67 -4.02 -22.13
C THR A 77 16.32 -4.19 -21.44
N THR A 78 16.28 -4.77 -20.24
CA THR A 78 15.04 -5.11 -19.53
C THR A 78 15.12 -4.73 -18.06
N SER A 79 14.03 -4.20 -17.52
CA SER A 79 13.85 -3.94 -16.08
C SER A 79 12.58 -4.62 -15.57
N TYR A 80 12.62 -5.17 -14.36
CA TYR A 80 11.53 -5.93 -13.76
C TYR A 80 10.92 -5.20 -12.56
N PHE A 81 9.59 -5.15 -12.52
CA PHE A 81 8.80 -4.51 -11.46
C PHE A 81 7.86 -5.57 -10.88
N CYS A 82 8.17 -6.10 -9.69
CA CYS A 82 7.35 -7.14 -9.08
C CYS A 82 6.17 -6.58 -8.28
N VAL A 83 4.98 -7.12 -8.52
CA VAL A 83 3.73 -6.74 -7.87
C VAL A 83 3.13 -7.92 -7.13
N ASP A 84 2.97 -7.79 -5.82
CA ASP A 84 2.27 -8.75 -4.97
C ASP A 84 1.38 -8.04 -3.93
N ARG A 85 0.09 -8.35 -3.95
CA ARG A 85 -0.91 -7.73 -3.05
C ARG A 85 -0.62 -7.95 -1.56
N ASN A 86 0.07 -9.04 -1.22
CA ASN A 86 0.38 -9.42 0.16
C ASN A 86 1.69 -8.79 0.66
N GLY A 87 2.36 -8.00 -0.18
CA GLY A 87 3.59 -7.28 0.17
C GLY A 87 4.85 -8.14 0.08
N CYS A 88 4.81 -9.27 -0.62
CA CYS A 88 5.99 -10.12 -0.82
C CYS A 88 6.92 -9.63 -1.95
N CYS A 89 6.53 -8.55 -2.62
CA CYS A 89 7.31 -7.87 -3.65
C CYS A 89 7.44 -6.37 -3.39
N ASN A 90 8.19 -5.69 -4.26
CA ASN A 90 8.47 -4.26 -4.17
C ASN A 90 7.22 -3.38 -4.26
N PHE A 91 6.19 -3.83 -4.97
CA PHE A 91 4.93 -3.11 -5.17
C PHE A 91 3.76 -3.97 -4.71
N THR A 92 2.75 -3.33 -4.11
CA THR A 92 1.49 -3.98 -3.72
C THR A 92 0.36 -3.73 -4.72
N SER A 93 0.53 -2.78 -5.63
CA SER A 93 -0.44 -2.45 -6.68
C SER A 93 0.22 -2.37 -8.05
N VAL A 94 -0.56 -2.62 -9.11
CA VAL A 94 -0.10 -2.54 -10.49
C VAL A 94 0.18 -1.09 -10.88
N GLN A 95 -0.65 -0.14 -10.45
CA GLN A 95 -0.45 1.29 -10.75
C GLN A 95 0.88 1.80 -10.18
N SER A 96 1.24 1.44 -8.95
CA SER A 96 2.50 1.89 -8.35
C SER A 96 3.73 1.37 -9.09
N ALA A 97 3.67 0.14 -9.61
CA ALA A 97 4.72 -0.39 -10.48
C ALA A 97 4.81 0.35 -11.83
N VAL A 98 3.67 0.71 -12.45
CA VAL A 98 3.64 1.53 -13.66
C VAL A 98 4.24 2.91 -13.42
N ASP A 99 3.92 3.53 -12.29
CA ASP A 99 4.41 4.87 -11.95
C ASP A 99 5.93 4.89 -11.74
N ALA A 100 6.48 3.80 -11.20
CA ALA A 100 7.91 3.62 -10.96
C ALA A 100 8.75 3.40 -12.24
N VAL A 101 8.13 3.01 -13.36
CA VAL A 101 8.84 2.88 -14.64
C VAL A 101 9.42 4.24 -15.07
N PRO A 102 10.69 4.37 -15.46
CA PRO A 102 11.22 5.66 -15.92
C PRO A 102 10.47 6.20 -17.16
N ASN A 103 10.25 7.52 -17.20
CA ASN A 103 9.66 8.16 -18.39
C ASN A 103 10.57 7.97 -19.61
N LEU A 104 9.97 7.71 -20.77
CA LEU A 104 10.64 7.53 -22.06
C LEU A 104 11.72 6.43 -22.04
N SER A 105 11.56 5.42 -21.18
CA SER A 105 12.49 4.29 -21.07
C SER A 105 12.64 3.56 -22.42
N LEU A 106 13.90 3.40 -22.85
CA LEU A 106 14.25 2.59 -24.03
C LEU A 106 14.29 1.09 -23.71
N LYS A 107 14.37 0.73 -22.41
CA LYS A 107 14.32 -0.66 -21.96
C LYS A 107 12.89 -1.19 -22.05
N ARG A 108 12.77 -2.51 -22.18
CA ARG A 108 11.52 -3.24 -21.93
C ARG A 108 11.27 -3.26 -20.42
N ASN A 109 10.15 -2.70 -19.96
CA ASN A 109 9.80 -2.65 -18.54
C ASN A 109 8.72 -3.69 -18.26
N ILE A 110 9.09 -4.79 -17.59
CA ILE A 110 8.19 -5.92 -17.33
C ILE A 110 7.62 -5.78 -15.92
N VAL A 111 6.31 -5.51 -15.85
CA VAL A 111 5.54 -5.56 -14.62
C VAL A 111 5.09 -7.00 -14.40
N LEU A 112 5.75 -7.69 -13.45
CA LEU A 112 5.46 -9.06 -13.06
C LEU A 112 4.37 -9.05 -11.99
N ILE A 113 3.20 -9.56 -12.33
CA ILE A 113 2.01 -9.49 -11.49
C ILE A 113 1.76 -10.88 -10.91
N ASN A 114 1.85 -11.01 -9.58
CA ASN A 114 1.55 -12.26 -8.90
C ASN A 114 0.09 -12.69 -9.09
N SER A 115 -0.25 -13.93 -8.76
CA SER A 115 -1.63 -14.40 -8.79
C SER A 115 -2.54 -13.59 -7.85
N GLY A 116 -3.75 -13.31 -8.30
CA GLY A 116 -4.80 -12.61 -7.57
C GLY A 116 -5.61 -11.64 -8.42
N ILE A 117 -6.71 -11.13 -7.85
CA ILE A 117 -7.60 -10.11 -8.45
C ILE A 117 -7.23 -8.72 -7.95
N TYR A 118 -6.54 -7.92 -8.75
CA TYR A 118 -6.10 -6.57 -8.43
C TYR A 118 -7.25 -5.62 -8.71
N TYR A 119 -7.95 -5.21 -7.65
CA TYR A 119 -9.10 -4.33 -7.76
C TYR A 119 -8.65 -2.87 -7.72
N GLU A 120 -8.21 -2.39 -8.87
CA GLU A 120 -7.66 -1.05 -9.05
C GLU A 120 -7.87 -0.58 -10.49
N LYS A 121 -7.97 0.74 -10.65
CA LYS A 121 -7.95 1.36 -11.98
C LYS A 121 -6.51 1.63 -12.39
N VAL A 122 -6.12 1.11 -13.55
CA VAL A 122 -4.74 1.23 -14.05
C VAL A 122 -4.69 2.11 -15.29
N THR A 123 -3.78 3.07 -15.31
CA THR A 123 -3.48 3.89 -16.47
C THR A 123 -2.00 3.75 -16.81
N VAL A 124 -1.71 3.32 -18.05
CA VAL A 124 -0.36 3.28 -18.61
C VAL A 124 -0.18 4.52 -19.49
N PRO A 125 0.42 5.61 -19.00
CA PRO A 125 0.45 6.87 -19.71
C PRO A 125 1.39 6.83 -20.92
N LYS A 126 1.15 7.70 -21.90
CA LYS A 126 1.94 7.81 -23.14
C LYS A 126 3.44 7.99 -22.89
N THR A 127 3.82 8.60 -21.76
CA THR A 127 5.20 8.84 -21.35
C THR A 127 5.96 7.58 -20.94
N LYS A 128 5.30 6.42 -20.82
CA LYS A 128 5.89 5.16 -20.35
C LYS A 128 5.83 4.09 -21.45
N PRO A 129 6.59 4.23 -22.56
CA PRO A 129 6.59 3.24 -23.63
C PRO A 129 7.20 1.91 -23.16
N ASN A 130 7.02 0.85 -23.97
CA ASN A 130 7.69 -0.44 -23.80
C ASN A 130 7.36 -1.16 -22.48
N ILE A 131 6.17 -0.96 -21.92
CA ILE A 131 5.69 -1.71 -20.75
C ILE A 131 5.13 -3.07 -21.17
N THR A 132 5.41 -4.10 -20.39
CA THR A 132 4.76 -5.41 -20.49
C THR A 132 4.12 -5.79 -19.18
N PHE A 133 2.83 -6.10 -19.19
CA PHE A 133 2.18 -6.77 -18.06
C PHE A 133 2.31 -8.28 -18.24
N GLN A 134 2.88 -8.93 -17.23
CA GLN A 134 3.11 -10.37 -17.21
C GLN A 134 2.51 -10.95 -15.94
N GLY A 135 1.33 -11.56 -16.05
CA GLY A 135 0.72 -12.30 -14.94
C GLY A 135 1.26 -13.72 -14.84
N GLN A 136 0.89 -14.41 -13.76
CA GLN A 136 1.20 -15.83 -13.54
C GLN A 136 0.31 -16.78 -14.36
N GLY A 137 -0.85 -16.30 -14.80
CA GLY A 137 -1.81 -17.07 -15.59
C GLY A 137 -3.08 -16.25 -15.81
N TYR A 138 -3.67 -16.31 -17.00
CA TYR A 138 -4.87 -15.51 -17.31
C TYR A 138 -6.08 -15.91 -16.44
N THR A 139 -6.13 -17.15 -15.95
CA THR A 139 -7.15 -17.62 -14.99
C THR A 139 -6.84 -17.28 -13.53
N SER A 140 -5.59 -16.95 -13.21
CA SER A 140 -5.13 -16.72 -11.83
C SER A 140 -4.80 -15.25 -11.52
N THR A 141 -4.59 -14.43 -12.54
CA THR A 141 -4.18 -13.03 -12.41
C THR A 141 -5.15 -12.15 -13.19
N ALA A 142 -5.84 -11.25 -12.51
CA ALA A 142 -6.78 -10.32 -13.12
C ALA A 142 -6.60 -8.90 -12.57
N ILE A 143 -6.80 -7.90 -13.42
CA ILE A 143 -6.97 -6.50 -13.01
C ILE A 143 -8.43 -6.13 -13.28
N ALA A 144 -9.12 -5.67 -12.26
CA ALA A 144 -10.55 -5.42 -12.31
C ALA A 144 -10.89 -4.03 -11.76
N TRP A 145 -11.86 -3.39 -12.38
CA TRP A 145 -12.46 -2.15 -11.89
C TRP A 145 -13.94 -2.12 -12.27
N ASN A 146 -14.74 -1.27 -11.61
CA ASN A 146 -16.20 -1.26 -11.79
C ASN A 146 -16.73 0.09 -12.29
N ASP A 147 -15.93 0.82 -13.06
CA ASP A 147 -16.42 2.07 -13.63
C ASP A 147 -17.47 1.82 -14.72
N THR A 148 -18.46 2.70 -14.72
CA THR A 148 -19.44 2.85 -15.79
C THR A 148 -19.16 4.15 -16.53
N ALA A 149 -19.73 4.33 -17.72
CA ALA A 149 -19.67 5.61 -18.41
C ALA A 149 -20.19 6.77 -17.53
N LYS A 150 -21.15 6.51 -16.63
CA LYS A 150 -21.66 7.50 -15.69
C LYS A 150 -20.65 7.83 -14.59
N SER A 151 -20.06 6.82 -13.93
CA SER A 151 -19.12 7.06 -12.82
C SER A 151 -17.78 7.65 -13.31
N ALA A 152 -17.37 7.31 -14.53
CA ALA A 152 -16.13 7.80 -15.12
C ALA A 152 -16.28 9.08 -15.96
N ASN A 153 -17.48 9.65 -16.04
CA ASN A 153 -17.77 10.84 -16.86
C ASN A 153 -17.46 10.65 -18.37
N GLY A 154 -17.79 9.48 -18.88
CA GLY A 154 -17.66 9.09 -20.29
C GLY A 154 -17.14 7.66 -20.47
N THR A 155 -17.56 6.98 -21.55
CA THR A 155 -17.11 5.63 -21.90
C THR A 155 -15.59 5.55 -22.09
N PHE A 156 -14.98 6.63 -22.59
CA PHE A 156 -13.53 6.69 -22.80
C PHE A 156 -12.74 6.46 -21.50
N TYR A 157 -13.26 6.95 -20.37
CA TYR A 157 -12.59 6.86 -19.07
C TYR A 157 -13.01 5.65 -18.25
N SER A 158 -13.98 4.83 -18.70
CA SER A 158 -14.54 3.76 -17.87
C SER A 158 -13.74 2.45 -17.90
N GLY A 159 -12.70 2.35 -18.72
CA GLY A 159 -11.87 1.15 -18.78
C GLY A 159 -11.11 0.89 -17.48
N SER A 160 -11.11 -0.37 -17.04
CA SER A 160 -10.34 -0.83 -15.86
C SER A 160 -8.84 -0.64 -16.06
N VAL A 161 -8.37 -0.90 -17.28
CA VAL A 161 -6.99 -0.62 -17.72
C VAL A 161 -7.03 0.27 -18.95
N GLN A 162 -6.44 1.45 -18.85
CA GLN A 162 -6.32 2.42 -19.94
C GLN A 162 -4.87 2.48 -20.41
N VAL A 163 -4.61 2.18 -21.68
CA VAL A 163 -3.26 2.14 -22.23
C VAL A 163 -3.08 3.22 -23.29
N PHE A 164 -2.23 4.19 -22.99
CA PHE A 164 -1.85 5.27 -23.90
C PHE A 164 -0.40 5.15 -24.39
N ALA A 165 0.36 4.19 -23.86
CA ALA A 165 1.76 3.94 -24.20
C ALA A 165 1.94 3.19 -25.53
N SER A 166 3.02 3.48 -26.24
CA SER A 166 3.46 2.70 -27.39
C SER A 166 4.16 1.40 -26.96
N ASN A 167 4.07 0.37 -27.81
CA ASN A 167 4.72 -0.93 -27.62
C ASN A 167 4.31 -1.69 -26.34
N PHE A 168 3.12 -1.40 -25.82
CA PHE A 168 2.55 -2.13 -24.69
C PHE A 168 2.28 -3.60 -25.08
N MET A 169 2.53 -4.51 -24.13
CA MET A 169 2.18 -5.93 -24.27
C MET A 169 1.52 -6.42 -22.98
N ALA A 170 0.62 -7.39 -23.08
CA ALA A 170 0.06 -8.10 -21.94
C ALA A 170 0.11 -9.60 -22.20
N LYS A 171 0.51 -10.38 -21.20
CA LYS A 171 0.59 -11.84 -21.25
C LYS A 171 0.12 -12.43 -19.93
N ASN A 172 -0.61 -13.54 -20.01
CA ASN A 172 -1.06 -14.32 -18.86
C ASN A 172 -1.78 -13.49 -17.78
N VAL A 173 -2.58 -12.51 -18.20
CA VAL A 173 -3.36 -11.63 -17.32
C VAL A 173 -4.73 -11.37 -17.95
N SER A 174 -5.76 -11.29 -17.12
CA SER A 174 -7.11 -10.91 -17.51
C SER A 174 -7.43 -9.46 -17.12
N PHE A 175 -8.26 -8.80 -17.92
CA PHE A 175 -8.81 -7.48 -17.64
C PHE A 175 -10.33 -7.59 -17.54
N MET A 176 -10.91 -7.07 -16.46
CA MET A 176 -12.33 -7.22 -16.12
C MET A 176 -12.98 -5.86 -15.88
#